data_AF-A0A3N5NVD8-F1
#
_entry.id   AF-A0A3N5NVD8-F1
#
_cell.length_a   1.000
_cell.length_b   1.000
_cell.length_c   1.000
_cell.angle_alpha   90.00
_cell.angle_beta   90.00
_cell.angle_gamma   90.00
#
_symmetry.space_group_name_H-M   'P 1'
#
loop_
_entity.id
_entity.type
_entity.pdbx_description
1 polymer ?
#
loop_
_entity_poly.entity_id
_entity_poly.type
_entity_poly.pdbx_seq_one_letter_code
_entity_poly.pdbx_strand_id
1 'polypeptide(L)'
;MKCEVAIVGSGLVGASLAASLHGAGLRIALLDAQAAEPVPQLGWDSRVYAISPGSQQFLAACGAWQRIPSNRIARVDAMQVHGDSDDAEIRFSAYQAGLPELCFIVE
;
A
#
# COMPACT_ATOMS: atom_id res chain seq x y z
N MET A 1 -16.17 22.65 14.29
CA MET A 1 -15.82 21.30 14.80
C MET A 1 -14.56 21.40 15.66
N LYS A 2 -14.47 20.65 16.76
CA LYS A 2 -13.21 20.52 17.54
C LYS A 2 -12.60 19.14 17.26
N CYS A 3 -11.43 19.10 16.64
CA CYS A 3 -10.62 17.89 16.47
C CYS A 3 -9.29 18.05 17.21
N GLU A 4 -8.66 16.94 17.56
CA GLU A 4 -7.32 16.88 18.16
C GLU A 4 -6.26 16.65 17.09
N VAL A 5 -6.65 15.96 16.00
CA VAL A 5 -5.81 15.74 14.83
C VAL A 5 -6.61 16.12 13.59
N ALA A 6 -6.03 16.98 12.75
CA ALA A 6 -6.54 17.29 11.42
C ALA A 6 -5.57 16.71 10.37
N ILE A 7 -6.08 15.85 9.50
CA ILE A 7 -5.35 15.23 8.38
C ILE A 7 -5.88 15.88 7.10
N VAL A 8 -5.01 16.57 6.37
CA VAL A 8 -5.36 17.23 5.11
C VAL A 8 -4.84 16.37 3.96
N GLY A 9 -5.76 15.81 3.18
CA GLY A 9 -5.54 14.82 2.13
C GLY A 9 -6.02 13.42 2.55
N SER A 10 -6.99 12.87 1.83
CA SER A 10 -7.58 11.54 2.06
C SER A 10 -7.04 10.46 1.12
N GLY A 11 -5.93 10.73 0.44
CA GLY A 11 -5.19 9.72 -0.32
C GLY A 11 -4.61 8.60 0.57
N LEU A 12 -3.84 7.69 -0.04
CA LEU A 12 -3.33 6.47 0.60
C LEU A 12 -2.68 6.72 1.98
N VAL A 13 -1.84 7.74 2.09
CA VAL A 13 -1.13 8.06 3.35
C VAL A 13 -2.07 8.64 4.40
N GLY A 14 -2.93 9.59 4.03
CA GLY A 14 -3.84 10.24 4.99
C GLY A 14 -4.93 9.30 5.49
N ALA A 15 -5.52 8.50 4.59
CA ALA A 15 -6.49 7.48 4.94
C ALA A 15 -5.88 6.38 5.82
N SER A 16 -4.66 5.94 5.52
CA SER A 16 -3.99 4.91 6.33
C SER A 16 -3.56 5.44 7.71
N LEU A 17 -3.16 6.71 7.83
CA LEU A 17 -2.94 7.36 9.12
C LEU A 17 -4.24 7.49 9.92
N ALA A 18 -5.33 7.92 9.28
CA ALA A 18 -6.63 7.99 9.93
C ALA A 18 -7.09 6.61 10.44
N ALA A 19 -6.86 5.56 9.66
CA ALA A 19 -7.15 4.18 10.04
C ALA A 19 -6.25 3.67 11.17
N SER A 20 -4.95 4.00 11.15
CA SER A 20 -4.00 3.55 12.18
C SER A 20 -4.24 4.18 13.55
N LEU A 21 -4.82 5.38 13.58
CA LEU A 21 -5.22 6.07 14.80
C LEU A 21 -6.61 5.64 15.33
N HIS A 22 -7.27 4.70 14.66
CA HIS A 22 -8.53 4.15 15.15
C HIS A 22 -8.36 3.52 16.53
N GLY A 23 -9.25 3.86 17.46
CA GLY A 23 -9.18 3.36 18.85
C GLY A 23 -8.22 4.13 19.77
N ALA A 24 -7.48 5.13 19.28
CA ALA A 24 -6.59 5.96 20.11
C ALA A 24 -7.32 6.95 21.04
N GLY A 25 -8.65 6.99 21.01
CA GLY A 25 -9.47 7.95 21.80
C GLY A 25 -9.43 9.39 21.28
N LEU A 26 -8.80 9.64 20.13
CA LEU A 26 -8.65 10.96 19.52
C LEU A 26 -9.83 11.31 18.61
N ARG A 27 -10.23 12.58 18.61
CA ARG A 27 -11.14 13.15 17.60
C ARG A 27 -10.34 13.55 16.37
N ILE A 28 -10.48 12.78 15.29
CA ILE A 28 -9.74 12.97 14.04
C ILE A 28 -10.65 13.60 13.00
N ALA A 29 -10.17 14.64 12.32
CA ALA A 29 -10.80 15.19 11.13
C ALA A 29 -9.95 14.83 9.90
N LEU A 30 -10.52 14.10 8.95
CA LEU A 30 -9.93 13.84 7.64
C LEU A 30 -10.58 14.78 6.62
N LEU A 31 -9.77 15.62 5.99
CA LEU A 31 -10.21 16.68 5.09
C LEU A 31 -9.64 16.41 3.71
N ASP A 32 -10.46 16.51 2.67
CA ASP A 32 -10.01 16.46 1.28
C ASP A 32 -10.74 17.54 0.47
N ALA A 33 -10.09 18.01 -0.59
CA ALA A 33 -10.67 18.97 -1.52
C ALA A 33 -11.71 18.32 -2.45
N GLN A 34 -11.57 17.02 -2.70
CA GLN A 34 -12.52 16.23 -3.51
C GLN A 34 -13.27 15.24 -2.63
N ALA A 35 -14.54 15.01 -2.98
CA ALA A 35 -15.30 13.93 -2.37
C ALA A 35 -14.71 12.58 -2.81
N ALA A 36 -14.85 11.56 -1.96
CA ALA A 36 -14.46 10.21 -2.33
C ALA A 36 -15.29 9.74 -3.51
N GLU A 37 -14.63 9.47 -4.64
CA GLU A 37 -15.26 8.85 -5.80
C GLU A 37 -15.47 7.35 -5.54
N PRO A 38 -16.56 6.76 -6.07
CA PRO A 38 -16.75 5.32 -6.03
C PRO A 38 -15.57 4.61 -6.72
N VAL A 39 -15.14 3.48 -6.15
CA VAL A 39 -14.15 2.63 -6.82
C VAL A 39 -14.74 2.17 -8.16
N PRO A 40 -14.07 2.41 -9.30
CA PRO A 40 -14.54 1.95 -10.60
C PRO A 40 -14.72 0.43 -10.58
N GLN A 41 -15.90 -0.05 -10.97
CA GLN A 41 -16.24 -1.48 -10.86
C GLN A 41 -15.73 -2.33 -12.04
N LEU A 42 -15.15 -1.73 -13.07
CA LEU A 42 -14.83 -2.41 -14.32
C LEU A 42 -13.37 -2.20 -14.73
N GLY A 43 -12.65 -3.30 -14.87
CA GLY A 43 -11.32 -3.34 -15.46
C GLY A 43 -10.17 -3.38 -14.45
N TRP A 44 -8.96 -3.17 -14.98
CA TRP A 44 -7.73 -2.94 -14.24
C TRP A 44 -7.51 -1.42 -14.16
N ASP A 45 -7.26 -0.91 -12.95
CA ASP A 45 -6.78 0.44 -12.72
C ASP A 45 -5.29 0.55 -13.08
N SER A 46 -4.85 1.73 -13.52
CA SER A 46 -3.44 2.00 -13.81
C SER A 46 -2.61 2.28 -12.54
N ARG A 47 -3.27 2.52 -11.41
CA ARG A 47 -2.65 2.82 -10.11
C ARG A 47 -2.22 1.53 -9.42
N VAL A 48 -1.08 1.02 -9.84
CA VAL A 48 -0.47 -0.20 -9.29
C VAL A 48 0.72 0.15 -8.40
N TYR A 49 0.81 -0.47 -7.23
CA TYR A 49 1.83 -0.20 -6.23
C TYR A 49 2.63 -1.46 -5.87
N ALA A 50 3.95 -1.29 -5.78
CA ALA A 50 4.82 -2.27 -5.13
C ALA A 50 4.84 -2.02 -3.62
N ILE A 51 4.10 -2.83 -2.86
CA ILE A 51 3.97 -2.76 -1.41
C ILE A 51 5.05 -3.63 -0.78
N SER A 52 5.97 -3.01 -0.04
CA SER A 52 6.99 -3.72 0.73
C SER A 52 6.37 -4.54 1.87
N PRO A 53 7.07 -5.57 2.40
CA PRO A 53 6.57 -6.35 3.54
C PRO A 53 6.24 -5.48 4.77
N GLY A 54 7.02 -4.43 5.05
CA GLY A 54 6.73 -3.51 6.15
C GLY A 54 5.44 -2.71 5.93
N SER A 55 5.22 -2.20 4.73
CA SER A 55 3.96 -1.50 4.38
C SER A 55 2.77 -2.46 4.40
N GLN A 56 2.95 -3.71 3.95
CA GLN A 56 1.92 -4.75 4.04
C GLN A 56 1.52 -5.01 5.50
N GLN A 57 2.50 -5.15 6.40
CA GLN A 57 2.26 -5.36 7.83
C GLN A 57 1.50 -4.17 8.44
N PHE A 58 1.89 -2.94 8.11
CA PHE A 58 1.19 -1.74 8.56
C PHE A 58 -0.26 -1.71 8.07
N LEU A 59 -0.50 -1.97 6.78
CA LEU A 59 -1.85 -2.02 6.22
C LEU A 59 -2.69 -3.15 6.84
N ALA A 60 -2.07 -4.28 7.18
CA ALA A 60 -2.72 -5.37 7.88
C ALA A 60 -3.09 -5.00 9.32
N ALA A 61 -2.22 -4.29 10.04
CA ALA A 61 -2.49 -3.78 11.38
C ALA A 61 -3.62 -2.74 11.38
N CYS A 62 -3.73 -1.93 10.33
CA CYS A 62 -4.82 -0.97 10.13
C CYS A 62 -6.12 -1.63 9.60
N GLY A 63 -6.12 -2.95 9.37
CA GLY A 63 -7.27 -3.69 8.82
C GLY A 63 -7.57 -3.42 7.34
N ALA A 64 -6.70 -2.70 6.63
CA ALA A 64 -6.89 -2.36 5.23
C ALA A 64 -6.51 -3.53 4.31
N TRP A 65 -5.42 -4.25 4.64
CA TRP A 65 -4.90 -5.34 3.80
C TRP A 65 -5.93 -6.45 3.55
N GLN A 66 -6.67 -6.83 4.58
CA GLN A 66 -7.67 -7.90 4.53
C GLN A 66 -8.89 -7.53 3.68
N ARG A 67 -9.05 -6.25 3.32
CA ARG A 67 -10.14 -5.77 2.46
C ARG A 67 -9.78 -5.78 0.98
N ILE A 68 -8.52 -6.03 0.64
CA ILE A 68 -8.04 -6.10 -0.75
C ILE A 68 -8.40 -7.49 -1.31
N PRO A 69 -9.08 -7.58 -2.47
CA PRO A 69 -9.36 -8.86 -3.10
C PRO A 69 -8.08 -9.64 -3.38
N SER A 70 -8.05 -10.93 -3.05
CA SER A 70 -6.83 -11.74 -3.23
C SER A 70 -6.37 -11.85 -4.68
N ASN A 71 -7.30 -11.72 -5.65
CA ASN A 71 -6.99 -11.68 -7.08
C ASN A 71 -6.44 -10.32 -7.57
N ARG A 72 -6.29 -9.34 -6.67
CA ARG A 72 -5.65 -8.03 -6.89
C ARG A 72 -4.30 -7.91 -6.18
N ILE A 73 -3.80 -9.01 -5.60
CA ILE A 73 -2.52 -9.07 -4.90
C ILE A 73 -1.63 -10.08 -5.62
N ALA A 74 -0.54 -9.61 -6.20
CA ALA A 74 0.47 -10.46 -6.82
C ALA A 74 1.75 -10.46 -5.99
N ARG A 75 2.16 -11.63 -5.50
CA ARG A 75 3.40 -11.79 -4.74
C ARG A 75 4.62 -11.75 -5.65
N VAL A 76 5.69 -11.08 -5.24
CA VAL A 76 6.95 -11.02 -5.97
C VAL A 76 8.00 -11.86 -5.26
N ASP A 77 8.39 -12.98 -5.88
CA ASP A 77 9.36 -13.93 -5.32
C ASP A 77 10.79 -13.69 -5.82
N ALA A 78 10.96 -13.01 -6.95
CA ALA A 78 12.26 -12.70 -7.54
C ALA A 78 12.25 -11.36 -8.28
N MET A 79 13.41 -10.72 -8.33
CA MET A 79 13.63 -9.48 -9.07
C MET A 79 14.91 -9.59 -9.89
N GLN A 80 14.85 -9.02 -11.08
CA GLN A 80 15.95 -8.89 -12.03
C GLN A 80 15.98 -7.44 -12.48
N VAL A 81 17.05 -6.73 -12.17
CA VAL A 81 17.23 -5.32 -12.45
C VAL A 81 18.35 -5.18 -13.46
N HIS A 82 18.06 -4.56 -14.61
CA HIS A 82 19.06 -4.25 -15.64
C HIS A 82 19.41 -2.77 -15.59
N GLY A 83 20.69 -2.45 -15.75
CA GLY A 83 21.19 -1.10 -15.98
C GLY A 83 21.36 -0.82 -17.46
N ASP A 84 22.05 0.28 -17.77
CA ASP A 84 22.18 0.79 -19.14
C ASP A 84 23.21 0.05 -20.01
N SER A 85 24.03 -0.82 -19.41
CA SER A 85 25.02 -1.64 -20.12
C SER A 85 24.58 -3.09 -20.16
N ASP A 86 24.95 -3.83 -21.21
CA ASP A 86 24.54 -5.22 -21.41
C ASP A 86 24.89 -6.15 -20.23
N ASP A 87 26.00 -5.87 -19.53
CA ASP A 87 26.46 -6.64 -18.37
C ASP A 87 25.98 -6.09 -17.02
N ALA A 88 25.23 -4.98 -17.00
CA ALA A 88 24.76 -4.35 -15.77
C ALA A 88 23.48 -5.05 -15.28
N GLU A 89 23.62 -6.04 -14.42
CA GLU A 89 22.50 -6.81 -13.90
C GLU A 89 22.60 -7.10 -12.39
N ILE A 90 21.47 -7.00 -11.69
CA ILE A 90 21.29 -7.50 -10.32
C ILE A 90 20.12 -8.48 -10.29
N ARG A 91 20.36 -9.70 -9.78
CA ARG A 91 19.33 -10.73 -9.54
C ARG A 91 19.26 -11.09 -8.07
N PHE A 92 18.05 -11.17 -7.54
CA PHE A 92 17.81 -11.66 -6.18
C PHE A 92 16.42 -12.26 -6.05
N SER A 93 16.24 -13.09 -5.02
CA SER A 93 14.98 -13.75 -4.72
C SER A 93 14.68 -13.75 -3.23
N ALA A 94 13.39 -13.85 -2.91
CA ALA A 94 12.90 -14.01 -1.54
C ALA A 94 13.55 -15.24 -0.88
N TYR A 95 13.65 -16.34 -1.64
CA TYR A 95 14.30 -17.57 -1.19
C TYR A 95 15.75 -17.35 -0.75
N GLN A 96 16.57 -16.69 -1.58
CA GLN A 96 17.97 -16.38 -1.25
C GLN A 96 18.10 -15.44 -0.04
N ALA A 97 17.13 -14.54 0.13
CA ALA A 97 17.08 -13.61 1.26
C ALA A 97 16.49 -14.21 2.54
N GLY A 98 15.98 -15.45 2.51
CA GLY A 98 15.27 -16.05 3.65
C GLY A 98 13.94 -15.36 3.97
N LEU A 99 13.32 -14.73 2.97
CA LEU A 99 12.05 -14.01 3.10
C LEU A 99 10.91 -14.83 2.47
N PRO A 100 9.66 -14.65 2.95
CA PRO A 100 8.50 -15.29 2.34
C PRO A 100 8.17 -14.69 0.95
N GLU A 101 8.43 -13.39 0.78
CA GLU A 101 8.32 -12.64 -0.47
C GLU A 101 9.23 -11.41 -0.44
N LEU A 102 9.53 -10.85 -1.63
CA LEU A 102 10.25 -9.58 -1.74
C LEU A 102 9.30 -8.39 -1.56
N CYS A 103 8.12 -8.46 -2.17
CA CYS A 103 7.04 -7.47 -2.05
C CYS A 103 5.74 -8.01 -2.64
N PHE A 104 4.71 -7.17 -2.67
CA PHE A 104 3.45 -7.41 -3.36
C PHE A 104 3.20 -6.33 -4.39
N ILE A 105 2.74 -6.69 -5.59
CA ILE A 105 2.15 -5.77 -6.55
C ILE A 105 0.64 -5.76 -6.30
N VAL A 106 0.09 -4.57 -6.05
CA VAL A 106 -1.31 -4.36 -5.69
C VAL A 106 -1.93 -3.31 -6.58
N GLU A 107 -3.14 -3.60 -7.06
CA GLU A 107 -4.06 -2.64 -7.71
C GLU A 107 -5.13 -2.19 -6.72
#